data_AF-A0A524L2C5-F1
#
_entry.id   AF-A0A524L2C5-F1
#
_cell.length_a   1.000
_cell.length_b   1.000
_cell.length_c   1.000
_cell.angle_alpha   90.00
_cell.angle_beta   90.00
_cell.angle_gamma   90.00
#
_symmetry.space_group_name_H-M   'P 1'
#
loop_
_entity.id
_entity.type
_entity.pdbx_description
1 polymer ?
#
loop_
_entity_poly.entity_id
_entity_poly.type
_entity_poly.pdbx_seq_one_letter_code
_entity_poly.pdbx_strand_id
1 'polypeptide(L)' 'LRAFGDATGTPVLINTSMNVRGEPIVCTPADALACFRTTGMDRLVIDRFVLRKAEQPLLESAGGLPPAFAED' A
#
# COMPACT_ATOMS: atom_id res chain seq x y z
N LEU A 1 9.13 -8.16 14.02
CA LEU A 1 8.27 -8.06 15.22
C LEU A 1 8.98 -7.51 16.45
N ARG A 2 10.23 -7.90 16.79
CA ARG A 2 10.98 -7.36 17.95
C ARG A 2 10.97 -5.82 18.02
N ALA A 3 11.52 -5.17 16.99
CA ALA A 3 11.55 -3.71 16.92
C ALA A 3 10.16 -3.04 16.98
N PHE A 4 9.12 -3.71 16.47
CA PHE A 4 7.74 -3.21 16.60
C PHE A 4 7.27 -3.31 18.05
N GLY A 5 7.50 -4.45 18.72
CA GLY A 5 7.19 -4.62 20.14
C GLY A 5 7.96 -3.66 21.04
N ASP A 6 9.24 -3.40 20.74
CA ASP A 6 10.06 -2.42 21.48
C ASP A 6 9.49 -0.99 21.34
N ALA A 7 8.94 -0.65 20.17
CA ALA A 7 8.38 0.67 19.89
C ALA A 7 6.93 0.86 20.36
N THR A 8 6.10 -0.19 20.34
CA THR A 8 4.65 -0.10 20.59
C THR A 8 4.20 -0.78 21.89
N GLY A 9 5.07 -1.53 22.55
CA GLY A 9 4.72 -2.37 23.70
C GLY A 9 3.92 -3.63 23.35
N THR A 10 3.51 -3.81 22.08
CA THR A 10 2.72 -4.96 21.62
C THR A 10 3.39 -5.62 20.41
N PRO A 11 4.02 -6.81 20.54
CA PRO A 11 4.82 -7.42 19.48
C PRO A 11 3.98 -8.19 18.43
N VAL A 12 2.85 -7.62 17.99
CA VAL A 12 1.88 -8.25 17.08
C VAL A 12 1.61 -7.37 15.86
N LEU A 13 1.59 -7.96 14.67
CA LEU A 13 1.20 -7.30 13.41
C LEU A 13 0.15 -8.11 12.67
N ILE A 14 -0.72 -7.42 11.95
CA ILE A 14 -1.60 -8.03 10.96
C ILE A 14 -0.82 -8.16 9.65
N ASN A 15 -0.78 -9.38 9.11
CA ASN A 15 -0.15 -9.68 7.82
C ASN A 15 -1.20 -10.23 6.86
N THR A 16 -1.84 -9.35 6.09
CA THR A 16 -2.78 -9.74 5.04
C THR A 16 -2.07 -9.81 3.70
N SER A 17 -2.70 -10.45 2.71
CA SER A 17 -2.24 -10.36 1.32
C SER A 17 -2.15 -8.90 0.87
N MET A 18 -1.07 -8.57 0.16
CA MET A 18 -0.94 -7.27 -0.51
C MET A 18 -1.61 -7.39 -1.90
N ASN A 19 -2.88 -7.00 -1.95
CA ASN A 19 -3.69 -6.91 -3.15
C ASN A 19 -4.85 -5.95 -2.93
N VAL A 20 -5.55 -5.63 -4.02
CA VAL A 20 -6.87 -5.02 -3.94
C VAL A 20 -7.93 -6.12 -4.04
N ARG A 21 -9.13 -5.88 -3.51
CA ARG A 21 -10.20 -6.88 -3.50
C ARG A 21 -10.51 -7.36 -4.93
N GLY A 22 -10.40 -8.66 -5.17
CA GLY A 22 -10.64 -9.28 -6.46
C GLY A 22 -9.39 -9.44 -7.34
N GLU A 23 -8.26 -8.83 -6.95
CA GLU A 23 -7.00 -8.92 -7.67
C GLU A 23 -6.07 -10.02 -7.09
N PRO A 24 -5.19 -10.61 -7.93
CA PRO A 24 -4.11 -11.47 -7.45
C PRO A 24 -3.17 -10.76 -6.47
N ILE A 25 -2.40 -11.55 -5.72
CA ILE A 25 -1.32 -11.03 -4.89
C ILE A 25 -0.26 -10.38 -5.79
N VAL A 26 0.26 -9.23 -5.36
CA VAL A 26 1.36 -8.51 -5.99
C VAL A 26 2.58 -9.42 -6.19
N CYS A 27 3.13 -9.45 -7.42
CA CYS A 27 4.30 -10.26 -7.77
C CYS A 27 5.48 -9.44 -8.32
N THR A 28 5.26 -8.20 -8.71
CA THR A 28 6.31 -7.31 -9.25
C THR A 28 6.37 -5.97 -8.53
N PRO A 29 7.52 -5.26 -8.56
CA PRO A 29 7.59 -3.90 -8.03
C PRO A 29 6.60 -2.91 -8.66
N ALA A 30 6.26 -3.12 -9.95
CA ALA A 30 5.26 -2.32 -10.65
C ALA A 30 3.85 -2.56 -10.07
N ASP A 31 3.47 -3.82 -9.82
CA ASP A 31 2.19 -4.16 -9.18
C ASP A 31 2.11 -3.58 -7.77
N ALA A 32 3.20 -3.66 -7.01
CA ALA A 32 3.30 -3.10 -5.67
C ALA A 32 3.06 -1.58 -5.67
N LEU A 33 3.64 -0.87 -6.64
CA LEU A 33 3.47 0.56 -6.81
C LEU A 33 2.04 0.92 -7.24
N ALA A 34 1.43 0.14 -8.15
CA ALA A 34 0.05 0.33 -8.56
C ALA A 34 -0.92 0.14 -7.38
N CYS A 35 -0.79 -0.97 -6.65
CA CYS A 35 -1.57 -1.28 -5.44
C CYS A 35 -1.37 -0.22 -4.35
N PHE A 36 -0.15 0.23 -4.11
CA PHE A 36 0.15 1.30 -3.15
C PHE A 36 -0.52 2.63 -3.52
N ARG A 37 -0.53 2.97 -4.82
CA ARG A 37 -1.15 4.20 -5.31
C ARG A 37 -2.66 4.19 -5.14
N THR A 38 -3.34 3.06 -5.34
CA THR A 38 -4.81 2.98 -5.36
C THR A 38 -5.45 2.62 -4.01
N THR A 39 -4.68 2.16 -3.02
CA THR A 39 -5.20 1.80 -1.68
C THR A 39 -4.96 2.89 -0.64
N GLY A 40 -5.57 2.77 0.54
CA GLY A 40 -5.34 3.66 1.68
C GLY A 40 -3.99 3.47 2.41
N MET A 41 -3.02 2.76 1.84
CA MET A 41 -1.72 2.53 2.48
C MET A 41 -0.88 3.81 2.57
N ASP A 42 -0.28 4.04 3.74
CA ASP A 42 0.56 5.22 4.00
C ASP A 42 1.98 5.10 3.45
N ARG A 43 2.55 3.89 3.51
CA ARG A 43 3.96 3.61 3.20
C ARG A 43 4.08 2.33 2.37
N LEU A 44 5.02 2.34 1.44
CA LEU A 44 5.45 1.16 0.69
C LEU A 44 6.93 0.93 0.94
N VAL A 45 7.28 -0.28 1.36
CA VAL A 45 8.67 -0.71 1.58
C VAL A 45 8.98 -1.85 0.61
N ILE A 46 9.95 -1.64 -0.27
CA ILE A 46 10.43 -2.65 -1.22
C ILE A 46 11.96 -2.68 -1.13
N ASP A 47 12.52 -3.78 -0.63
CA ASP A 47 13.96 -3.92 -0.40
C ASP A 47 14.53 -2.72 0.39
N ARG A 48 15.45 -1.94 -0.20
CA ARG A 48 16.09 -0.76 0.42
C ARG A 48 15.34 0.55 0.18
N PHE A 49 14.14 0.51 -0.39
CA PHE A 49 13.37 1.70 -0.74
C PHE A 49 12.16 1.84 0.18
N VAL A 50 11.95 3.06 0.67
CA VAL A 50 10.77 3.44 1.46
C VAL A 50 10.11 4.63 0.77
N LEU A 51 8.86 4.44 0.32
CA LEU A 51 8.05 5.49 -0.28
C LEU A 51 6.99 5.94 0.71
N ARG A 52 6.79 7.25 0.81
CA ARG A 52 5.67 7.83 1.56
C ARG A 52 4.66 8.40 0.59
N LYS A 53 3.38 8.01 0.76
CA LYS A 53 2.32 8.47 -0.13
C LYS A 53 2.19 10.00 -0.13
N ALA A 54 2.32 10.62 1.04
CA ALA A 54 2.29 12.08 1.21
C ALA A 54 3.43 12.84 0.50
N GLU A 55 4.52 12.17 0.14
CA GLU A 55 5.67 12.77 -0.55
C GLU A 55 5.65 12.47 -2.06
N GLN A 56 4.69 11.66 -2.53
CA GLN A 56 4.53 11.43 -3.95
C GLN A 56 3.76 12.61 -4.55
N PRO A 57 4.17 13.12 -5.73
CA PRO A 57 3.37 14.13 -6.41
C PRO A 57 1.95 13.62 -6.58
N LEU A 58 0.95 14.48 -6.30
CA LEU A 58 -0.43 14.21 -6.64
C LEU A 58 -0.45 13.83 -8.12
N LEU A 59 -0.79 12.58 -8.44
CA LEU A 59 -1.23 12.28 -9.79
C LEU A 59 -2.52 13.08 -9.95
N GLU A 60 -2.51 14.10 -10.80
CA GLU A 60 -3.75 14.50 -11.46
C GLU A 60 -4.36 13.22 -12.00
N SER A 61 -5.57 12.91 -11.56
CA SER A 61 -6.26 11.68 -11.92
C SER A 61 -6.37 11.60 -13.45
N ALA A 62 -5.47 10.85 -14.08
CA ALA A 62 -5.60 10.44 -15.45
C ALA A 62 -6.74 9.40 -15.51
N GLY A 63 -7.97 9.91 -15.53
CA GLY A 63 -9.18 9.11 -15.40
C GLY A 63 -9.53 8.84 -13.93
N GLY A 64 -10.78 9.11 -13.57
CA GLY A 64 -11.31 8.83 -12.23
C GLY A 64 -11.10 7.37 -11.80
N LEU A 65 -11.34 7.13 -10.52
CA LEU A 65 -11.30 5.80 -9.94
C LEU A 65 -12.02 4.78 -10.85
N PRO A 66 -11.44 3.58 -11.06
CA PRO A 66 -12.19 2.49 -11.68
C PRO A 66 -13.52 2.31 -10.94
N PRO A 67 -14.63 1.95 -11.62
CA PRO A 67 -15.95 1.87 -11.01
C PRO A 67 -16.03 0.91 -9.80
N ALA A 68 -15.04 0.05 -9.60
CA ALA A 68 -14.89 -0.75 -8.39
C ALA A 68 -14.55 0.05 -7.11
N PHE A 69 -14.25 1.35 -7.24
CA PHE A 69 -13.83 2.22 -6.15
C PHE A 69 -14.61 3.54 -6.07
N ALA A 70 -15.45 3.86 -7.06
CA ALA A 70 -16.38 4.98 -6.89
C ALA A 70 -17.25 4.69 -5.66
N GLU A 71 -17.18 5.58 -4.66
CA GLU A 71 -17.99 5.47 -3.44
C GLU A 71 -19.48 5.48 -3.83
N ASP A 72 -20.26 4.56 -3.26
CA ASP A 72 -21.69 4.77 -3.02
C ASP A 72 -21.85 5.67 -1.78
#